data_AF-A0AB38H7G5-F1
#
_entry.id   AF-A0AB38H7G5-F1
#
_cell.length_a   1.000
_cell.length_b   1.000
_cell.length_c   1.000
_cell.angle_alpha   90.00
_cell.angle_beta   90.00
_cell.angle_gamma   90.00
#
_symmetry.space_group_name_H-M   'P 1'
#
loop_
_entity.id
_entity.type
_entity.pdbx_description
1 polymer ?
#
loop_
_entity_poly.entity_id
_entity_poly.type
_entity_poly.pdbx_seq_one_letter_code
_entity_poly.pdbx_strand_id
1 'polypeptide(L)' 'MQQRIDAARRMFAEKVAMFTGLSVDAVTGTEAAVFEGQSGIDAGLADELVNASDAISVMARR' A
#
# COMPACT_ATOMS: atom_id res chain seq x y z
N MET A 1 2.75 26.42 5.47
CA MET A 1 3.28 25.28 4.70
C MET A 1 3.08 23.96 5.46
N GLN A 2 3.59 23.85 6.70
CA GLN A 2 3.53 22.62 7.49
C GLN A 2 2.13 22.00 7.61
N GLN A 3 1.11 22.79 7.99
CA GLN A 3 -0.28 22.30 8.11
C GLN A 3 -0.82 21.63 6.84
N ARG A 4 -0.42 22.12 5.65
CA ARG A 4 -0.84 21.51 4.36
C ARG A 4 -0.16 20.15 4.14
N ILE A 5 1.10 20.03 4.55
CA ILE A 5 1.85 18.77 4.48
C ILE A 5 1.24 17.75 5.45
N ASP A 6 0.95 18.15 6.68
CA ASP A 6 0.35 17.27 7.69
C ASP A 6 -1.05 16.80 7.25
N ALA A 7 -1.85 17.69 6.65
CA ALA A 7 -3.16 17.35 6.09
C ALA A 7 -3.04 16.35 4.94
N ALA A 8 -2.09 16.55 4.01
CA ALA A 8 -1.87 15.63 2.90
C ALA A 8 -1.38 14.26 3.38
N ARG A 9 -0.46 14.22 4.36
CA ARG A 9 0.04 12.98 4.96
C ARG A 9 -1.09 12.18 5.62
N ARG A 10 -1.97 12.86 6.36
CA ARG A 10 -3.15 12.23 6.99
C ARG A 10 -4.11 11.66 5.95
N MET A 11 -4.45 12.46 4.93
CA MET A 11 -5.35 12.04 3.84
C MET A 11 -4.79 10.81 3.12
N PHE A 12 -3.49 10.76 2.86
CA PHE A 12 -2.84 9.60 2.27
C PHE A 12 -3.01 8.36 3.15
N ALA A 13 -2.68 8.46 4.44
CA ALA A 13 -2.75 7.33 5.36
C ALA A 13 -4.17 6.79 5.53
N GLU A 14 -5.17 7.67 5.62
CA GLU A 14 -6.59 7.30 5.67
C GLU A 14 -7.04 6.54 4.42
N LYS A 15 -6.61 6.99 3.23
CA LYS A 15 -6.97 6.35 1.97
C LYS A 15 -6.32 4.98 1.83
N VAL A 16 -5.03 4.85 2.13
CA VAL A 16 -4.35 3.55 2.08
C VAL A 16 -5.01 2.58 3.06
N ALA A 17 -5.20 2.98 4.33
CA ALA A 17 -5.86 2.16 5.34
C ALA A 17 -7.25 1.65 4.89
N MET A 18 -8.05 2.51 4.26
CA MET A 18 -9.36 2.14 3.72
C MET A 18 -9.30 1.02 2.68
N PHE A 19 -8.29 1.01 1.80
CA PHE A 19 -8.22 0.07 0.68
C PHE A 19 -7.36 -1.17 0.95
N THR A 20 -6.46 -1.12 1.92
CA THR A 20 -5.60 -2.27 2.29
C THR A 20 -6.07 -3.00 3.54
N GLY A 21 -7.02 -2.43 4.30
CA GLY A 21 -7.45 -2.99 5.59
C GLY A 21 -6.45 -2.77 6.73
N LEU A 22 -5.35 -2.06 6.48
CA LEU A 22 -4.39 -1.64 7.51
C LEU A 22 -4.99 -0.55 8.40
N SER A 23 -4.44 -0.39 9.62
CA SER A 23 -4.73 0.78 10.44
C SER A 23 -3.98 2.02 9.92
N VAL A 24 -4.51 3.22 10.19
CA VAL A 24 -3.82 4.48 9.87
C VAL A 24 -2.44 4.52 10.52
N ASP A 25 -2.31 4.04 11.76
CA ASP A 25 -1.03 3.97 12.48
C ASP A 25 -0.03 3.05 11.76
N ALA A 26 -0.46 1.87 11.29
CA ALA A 26 0.39 0.96 10.52
C ALA A 26 0.88 1.62 9.22
N VAL A 27 0.03 2.35 8.50
CA VAL A 27 0.44 3.08 7.29
C VAL A 27 1.42 4.20 7.62
N THR A 28 1.15 5.01 8.65
CA THR A 28 2.04 6.13 9.02
C THR A 28 3.39 5.66 9.57
N GLY A 29 3.41 4.50 10.23
CA GLY A 29 4.62 3.84 10.77
C GLY A 29 5.52 3.22 9.71
N THR A 30 5.11 3.20 8.43
CA THR A 30 6.03 2.84 7.33
C THR A 30 7.10 3.91 7.10
N GLU A 31 6.96 5.11 7.65
CA GLU A 31 7.94 6.21 7.59
C GLU A 31 8.49 6.50 6.16
N ALA A 32 7.65 6.34 5.15
CA ALA A 32 8.00 6.48 3.73
C ALA A 32 9.05 5.47 3.24
N ALA A 33 9.15 4.31 3.89
CA ALA A 33 9.91 3.16 3.41
C ALA A 33 9.44 2.70 2.02
N VAL A 34 10.36 2.07 1.28
CA VAL A 34 10.11 1.47 -0.02
C VAL A 34 10.04 -0.04 0.15
N PHE A 35 9.00 -0.65 -0.43
CA PHE A 35 8.75 -2.09 -0.36
C PHE A 35 8.78 -2.68 -1.76
N GLU A 36 9.53 -3.77 -1.92
CA GLU A 36 9.68 -4.48 -3.19
C GLU A 36 9.27 -5.94 -3.04
N GLY A 37 8.52 -6.44 -4.03
CA GLY A 37 8.10 -7.85 -4.10
C GLY A 37 7.43 -8.33 -2.82
N GLN A 38 7.96 -9.41 -2.24
CA GLN A 38 7.40 -10.07 -1.06
C GLN A 38 7.27 -9.13 0.15
N SER A 39 8.19 -8.18 0.33
CA SER A 39 8.13 -7.24 1.45
C SER A 39 6.89 -6.33 1.41
N GLY A 40 6.33 -6.06 0.23
CA GLY A 40 5.07 -5.32 0.09
C GLY A 40 3.86 -6.16 0.54
N ILE A 41 3.91 -7.47 0.34
CA ILE A 41 2.87 -8.40 0.80
C ILE A 41 2.94 -8.55 2.32
N ASP A 42 4.14 -8.75 2.85
CA ASP A 42 4.35 -8.91 4.29
C ASP A 42 3.92 -7.65 5.08
N ALA A 43 4.06 -6.47 4.47
CA ALA A 43 3.58 -5.20 5.00
C ALA A 43 2.07 -4.97 4.83
N GLY A 44 1.35 -5.87 4.15
CA GLY A 44 -0.08 -5.74 3.84
C GLY A 44 -0.40 -4.65 2.82
N LEU A 45 0.57 -4.25 2.00
CA LEU A 45 0.41 -3.25 0.94
C LEU A 45 0.10 -3.89 -0.42
N ALA A 46 0.26 -5.20 -0.56
CA ALA A 46 -0.05 -5.97 -1.76
C ALA A 46 -0.60 -7.37 -1.42
N ASP A 47 -1.43 -7.92 -2.31
CA ASP A 47 -2.06 -9.23 -2.08
C ASP A 47 -1.25 -10.41 -2.66
N GLU A 48 -0.52 -10.19 -3.75
CA GLU A 48 0.17 -11.26 -4.48
C GLU A 48 1.36 -10.73 -5.29
N LEU A 49 2.39 -11.58 -5.45
CA LEU A 49 3.52 -11.36 -6.35
C LEU A 49 3.34 -12.20 -7.61
N VAL A 50 3.18 -11.55 -8.76
CA VAL A 50 2.91 -12.22 -10.04
C VAL A 50 3.95 -11.80 -11.08
N ASN A 51 4.37 -12.75 -11.91
CA ASN A 51 5.20 -12.43 -13.07
C ASN A 51 4.37 -11.64 -14.10
N ALA A 52 4.94 -10.59 -14.70
CA ALA A 52 4.26 -9.80 -15.71
C ALA A 52 3.77 -10.62 -16.92
N SER A 53 4.46 -11.69 -17.32
CA SER A 53 4.01 -12.60 -18.40
C SER A 53 2.69 -13.29 -18.08
N ASP A 54 2.43 -13.50 -16.79
CA ASP A 54 1.31 -14.31 -16.31
C ASP A 54 0.18 -13.43 -15.76
N ALA A 55 0.40 -12.11 -15.64
CA ALA A 55 -0.51 -11.18 -14.99
C ALA A 55 -1.92 -11.19 -15.59
N ILE A 56 -2.05 -11.20 -16.92
CA ILE A 56 -3.36 -11.24 -17.60
C ILE A 56 -4.11 -12.53 -17.27
N SER A 57 -3.41 -13.67 -17.27
CA SER A 57 -3.98 -14.97 -16.96
C SER A 57 -4.42 -15.06 -15.49
N VAL A 58 -3.73 -14.39 -14.57
CA VAL A 58 -4.13 -14.31 -13.15
C VAL A 58 -5.36 -13.41 -12.99
N MET A 59 -5.35 -12.22 -13.61
CA MET A 59 -6.47 -11.27 -13.53
C MET A 59 -7.76 -11.82 -14.15
N ALA A 60 -7.68 -12.55 -15.27
CA ALA A 60 -8.85 -13.11 -15.94
C ALA A 60 -9.54 -14.25 -15.16
N ARG A 61 -8.90 -14.78 -14.11
CA ARG A 61 -9.45 -15.86 -13.26
C ARG A 61 -10.11 -15.34 -11.97
N ARG A 62 -10.13 -14.02 -11.77
CA ARG A 62 -10.74 -13.34 -10.62
C ARG A 62 -12.01 -12.62 -11.04
#